data_AF-A0A1A8X001-F1
#
_entry.id   AF-A0A1A8X001-F1
#
_cell.length_a   1.000
_cell.length_b   1.000
_cell.length_c   1.000
_cell.angle_alpha   90.00
_cell.angle_beta   90.00
_cell.angle_gamma   90.00
#
_symmetry.space_group_name_H-M   'P 1'
#
loop_
_entity.id
_entity.type
_entity.pdbx_description
1 polymer ?
#
loop_
_entity_poly.entity_id
_entity_poly.type
_entity_poly.pdbx_seq_one_letter_code
_entity_poly.pdbx_strand_id
1 'polypeptide(L)'
;MDNKESIKQYVKKVIEHREIESKVKKLRLDIKELNKKYEKTEDNLKALQSVGQIIGQVLKQLEDEKFIVKASSGPRYVVGCKSKINKSKLVIGTRVSLDMTTLTVMKRLPCEVDPLVFNMISDIDKSENSKNKVNYNQIGGLSEQIRQMREVVELPILNPFLFKRVGIKTPKGVLLYGPPGTGKTLLARAMASNINCNFMRIVVSAIVDKYIGESARIIREMFTYAKEHQPCIIFMDEIDAIGGRRFSQGTSADREIQRTLMELLNHLDGFEELGNVKIIMATNRPDVLDPALIRPGRLDRKIEIPLPNETARIEILKIHANKMTKLGDIDYESVCRLCEGFNGADLRNVCTEAGMFAIRAMRDYVIEEDFYKAARKINEAKKLEGKIEYEKI
;
A
#
# COMPACT_ATOMS: atom_id res chain seq x y z
N MET A 1 31.81 12.67 77.03
CA MET A 1 31.54 13.66 75.96
C MET A 1 32.05 13.17 74.60
N ASP A 2 32.96 12.20 74.60
CA ASP A 2 33.69 11.64 73.46
C ASP A 2 32.81 10.97 72.37
N ASN A 3 31.66 10.41 72.75
CA ASN A 3 30.73 9.84 71.76
C ASN A 3 30.07 10.92 70.87
N LYS A 4 29.89 12.15 71.34
CA LYS A 4 29.28 13.21 70.51
C LYS A 4 30.27 13.79 69.50
N GLU A 5 31.56 13.83 69.83
CA GLU A 5 32.61 14.34 68.93
C GLU A 5 32.97 13.34 67.82
N SER A 6 33.06 12.06 68.17
CA SER A 6 33.25 10.97 67.19
C SER A 6 32.09 10.89 66.19
N ILE A 7 30.83 11.04 66.65
CA ILE A 7 29.66 11.13 65.76
C ILE A 7 29.75 12.35 64.83
N LYS A 8 30.19 13.52 65.32
CA LYS A 8 30.37 14.72 64.47
C LYS A 8 31.46 14.52 63.41
N GLN A 9 32.57 13.86 63.74
CA GLN A 9 33.61 13.53 62.75
C GLN A 9 33.12 12.52 61.72
N TYR A 10 32.35 11.51 62.13
CA TYR A 10 31.73 10.56 61.21
C TYR A 10 30.76 11.25 60.25
N VAL A 11 29.90 12.14 60.75
CA VAL A 11 28.97 12.92 59.92
C VAL A 11 29.71 13.79 58.91
N LYS A 12 30.82 14.44 59.29
CA LYS A 12 31.67 15.19 58.34
C LYS A 12 32.22 14.30 57.21
N LYS A 13 32.77 13.12 57.54
CA LYS A 13 33.24 12.17 56.52
C LYS A 13 32.12 11.67 55.61
N VAL A 14 30.91 11.48 56.13
CA VAL A 14 29.75 11.08 55.32
C VAL A 14 29.34 12.20 54.34
N ILE A 15 29.42 13.46 54.76
CA ILE A 15 29.16 14.61 53.88
C ILE A 15 30.23 14.71 52.78
N GLU A 16 31.52 14.58 53.13
CA GLU A 16 32.62 14.55 52.17
C GLU A 16 32.46 13.40 51.16
N HIS A 17 32.08 12.21 51.63
CA HIS A 17 31.80 11.07 50.76
C HIS A 17 30.66 11.37 49.78
N ARG A 18 29.56 11.97 50.26
CA ARG A 18 28.43 12.36 49.39
C ARG A 18 28.83 13.41 48.35
N GLU A 19 29.67 14.37 48.71
CA GLU A 19 30.18 15.37 47.75
C GLU A 19 31.05 14.72 46.67
N ILE A 20 31.97 13.83 47.05
CA ILE A 20 32.81 13.09 46.11
C ILE A 20 31.94 12.20 45.21
N GLU A 21 30.96 11.50 45.76
CA GLU A 21 30.04 10.66 44.99
C GLU A 21 29.26 11.49 43.96
N SER A 22 28.82 12.70 44.33
CA SER A 22 28.14 13.62 43.41
C SER A 22 29.06 14.09 42.26
N LYS A 23 30.34 14.37 42.55
CA LYS A 23 31.35 14.76 41.55
C LYS A 23 31.64 13.60 40.60
N VAL A 24 31.80 12.38 41.13
CA VAL A 24 32.00 11.17 40.33
C VAL A 24 30.80 10.90 39.43
N LYS A 25 29.56 11.10 39.93
CA LYS A 25 28.35 10.96 39.10
C LYS A 25 28.32 11.97 37.95
N LYS A 26 28.65 13.24 38.20
CA LYS A 26 28.74 14.28 37.14
C LYS A 26 29.79 13.91 36.09
N LEU A 27 31.01 13.58 36.52
CA LEU A 27 32.09 13.17 35.61
C LEU A 27 31.73 11.93 34.79
N ARG A 28 31.02 10.95 35.36
CA ARG A 28 30.52 9.79 34.62
C ARG A 28 29.50 10.17 33.56
N LEU A 29 28.61 11.12 33.84
CA LEU A 29 27.66 11.63 32.85
C LEU A 29 28.39 12.37 31.73
N ASP A 30 29.35 13.22 32.07
CA ASP A 30 30.16 13.97 31.09
C ASP A 30 30.96 13.02 30.19
N ILE A 31 31.60 11.99 30.76
CA ILE A 31 32.32 10.95 29.99
C ILE A 31 31.36 10.22 29.06
N LYS A 32 30.13 9.90 29.51
CA LYS A 32 29.14 9.22 28.67
C LYS A 32 28.71 10.10 27.50
N GLU A 33 28.51 11.40 27.71
CA GLU A 33 28.20 12.34 26.64
C GLU A 33 29.37 12.54 25.68
N LEU A 34 30.60 12.66 26.21
CA LEU A 34 31.83 12.76 25.43
C LEU A 34 32.05 11.52 24.58
N ASN A 35 31.87 10.31 25.13
CA ASN A 35 31.99 9.07 24.36
C ASN A 35 30.95 9.00 23.24
N LYS A 36 29.69 9.39 23.51
CA LYS A 36 28.66 9.45 22.46
C LYS A 36 29.00 10.44 21.35
N LYS A 37 29.58 11.59 21.70
CA LYS A 37 30.07 12.57 20.71
C LYS A 37 31.27 12.02 19.94
N TYR A 38 32.21 11.37 20.64
CA TYR A 38 33.39 10.76 20.05
C TYR A 38 33.01 9.68 19.02
N GLU A 39 32.15 8.74 19.39
CA GLU A 39 31.62 7.72 18.47
C GLU A 39 30.96 8.35 17.25
N LYS A 40 30.10 9.35 17.45
CA LYS A 40 29.46 10.06 16.33
C LYS A 40 30.48 10.76 15.42
N THR A 41 31.52 11.37 15.99
CA THR A 41 32.58 12.00 15.17
C THR A 41 33.45 10.98 14.45
N GLU A 42 33.71 9.82 15.08
CA GLU A 42 34.46 8.74 14.45
C GLU A 42 33.67 8.12 13.28
N ASP A 43 32.36 7.94 13.44
CA ASP A 43 31.46 7.48 12.37
C ASP A 43 31.41 8.48 11.22
N ASN A 44 31.36 9.78 11.51
CA ASN A 44 31.44 10.82 10.48
C ASN A 44 32.78 10.78 9.73
N LEU A 45 33.90 10.56 10.43
CA LEU A 45 35.21 10.42 9.79
C LEU A 45 35.28 9.18 8.90
N LYS A 46 34.73 8.04 9.34
CA LYS A 46 34.61 6.82 8.52
C LYS A 46 33.75 7.05 7.29
N ALA A 47 32.65 7.80 7.41
CA ALA A 47 31.80 8.15 6.27
C ALA A 47 32.53 9.03 5.25
N LEU A 48 33.36 9.98 5.70
CA LEU A 48 34.15 10.85 4.82
C LEU A 48 35.23 10.09 4.02
N GLN A 49 35.73 8.97 4.54
CA GLN A 49 36.68 8.12 3.82
C GLN A 49 36.02 7.27 2.72
N SER A 50 34.70 7.11 2.76
CA SER A 50 34.00 6.30 1.76
C SER A 50 33.88 7.04 0.43
N VAL A 51 34.25 6.36 -0.66
CA VAL A 51 34.18 6.91 -2.02
C VAL A 51 32.92 6.39 -2.71
N GLY A 52 32.28 7.26 -3.50
CA GLY A 52 31.15 6.88 -4.33
C GLY A 52 31.52 5.81 -5.37
N GLN A 53 30.55 4.97 -5.71
CA GLN A 53 30.68 3.95 -6.76
C GLN A 53 29.77 4.32 -7.92
N ILE A 54 30.21 4.06 -9.15
CA ILE A 54 29.41 4.29 -10.35
C ILE A 54 28.43 3.13 -10.50
N ILE A 55 27.16 3.43 -10.75
CA ILE A 55 26.15 2.40 -11.00
C ILE A 55 26.17 2.06 -12.49
N GLY A 56 26.06 0.77 -12.80
CA GLY A 56 25.92 0.28 -14.16
C GLY A 56 25.09 -0.97 -14.27
N GLN A 57 24.80 -1.37 -15.50
CA GLN A 57 24.06 -2.58 -15.84
C GLN A 57 24.92 -3.51 -16.70
N VAL A 58 25.00 -4.78 -16.32
CA VAL A 58 25.70 -5.81 -17.10
C VAL A 58 24.93 -6.07 -18.39
N LEU A 59 25.56 -5.84 -19.54
CA LEU A 59 24.96 -6.11 -20.85
C LEU A 59 25.29 -7.52 -21.34
N LYS A 60 26.54 -7.94 -21.21
CA LYS A 60 27.00 -9.23 -21.71
C LYS A 60 28.28 -9.65 -21.02
N GLN A 61 28.42 -10.95 -20.75
CA GLN A 61 29.70 -11.54 -20.35
C GLN A 61 30.50 -11.87 -21.62
N LEU A 62 31.77 -11.43 -21.69
CA LEU A 62 32.66 -11.74 -22.81
C LEU A 62 33.48 -13.00 -22.51
N GLU A 63 34.19 -12.96 -21.39
CA GLU A 63 35.09 -14.01 -20.90
C GLU A 63 34.75 -14.31 -19.43
N ASP A 64 35.44 -15.27 -18.81
CA ASP A 64 35.23 -15.61 -17.40
C ASP A 64 35.52 -14.46 -16.43
N GLU A 65 36.30 -13.45 -16.83
CA GLU A 65 36.68 -12.32 -15.97
C GLU A 65 36.26 -10.94 -16.50
N LYS A 66 35.81 -10.86 -17.75
CA LYS A 66 35.48 -9.59 -18.42
C LYS A 66 34.00 -9.50 -18.75
N PHE A 67 33.39 -8.39 -18.33
CA PHE A 67 31.98 -8.08 -18.57
C PHE A 67 31.85 -6.76 -19.32
N ILE A 68 30.86 -6.64 -20.20
CA ILE A 68 30.45 -5.33 -20.73
C ILE A 68 29.42 -4.77 -19.77
N VAL A 69 29.73 -3.60 -19.20
CA VAL A 69 28.82 -2.87 -18.32
C VAL A 69 28.51 -1.51 -18.96
N LYS A 70 27.23 -1.16 -19.02
CA LYS A 70 26.78 0.18 -19.38
C LYS A 70 26.69 1.00 -18.09
N ALA A 71 27.45 2.08 -17.98
CA ALA A 71 27.31 3.01 -16.87
C ALA A 71 25.98 3.77 -16.99
N SER A 72 25.43 4.24 -15.86
CA SER A 72 24.21 5.07 -15.86
C SER A 72 24.36 6.35 -16.70
N SER A 73 25.60 6.85 -16.87
CA SER A 73 25.91 7.99 -17.73
C SER A 73 25.78 7.69 -19.24
N GLY A 74 25.59 6.44 -19.65
CA GLY A 74 25.47 6.02 -21.05
C GLY A 74 26.64 5.26 -21.68
N PRO A 75 27.94 5.55 -21.38
CA PRO A 75 29.06 4.84 -22.01
C PRO A 75 29.12 3.38 -21.56
N ARG A 76 29.70 2.55 -22.42
CA ARG A 76 29.88 1.11 -22.21
C ARG A 76 31.36 0.83 -21.99
N TYR A 77 31.65 0.06 -20.94
CA TYR A 77 33.01 -0.29 -20.56
C TYR A 77 33.17 -1.81 -20.55
N VAL A 78 34.35 -2.28 -20.93
CA VAL A 78 34.79 -3.66 -20.67
C VAL A 78 35.48 -3.64 -19.32
N VAL A 79 34.89 -4.32 -18.35
CA VAL A 79 35.29 -4.23 -16.95
C VAL A 79 35.64 -5.59 -16.40
N GLY A 80 36.67 -5.61 -15.53
CA GLY A 80 37.03 -6.77 -14.74
C GLY A 80 36.08 -6.97 -13.56
N CYS A 81 35.94 -8.20 -13.09
CA CYS A 81 35.17 -8.53 -11.89
C CYS A 81 36.08 -8.84 -10.70
N LYS A 82 35.73 -8.34 -9.52
CA LYS A 82 36.42 -8.70 -8.28
C LYS A 82 36.21 -10.19 -7.97
N SER A 83 37.29 -10.92 -7.68
CA SER A 83 37.27 -12.39 -7.50
C SER A 83 36.35 -12.89 -6.37
N LYS A 84 35.97 -12.02 -5.42
CA LYS A 84 35.03 -12.34 -4.34
C LYS A 84 33.56 -12.41 -4.79
N ILE A 85 33.22 -11.99 -6.00
CA ILE A 85 31.83 -11.95 -6.49
C ILE A 85 31.51 -13.26 -7.22
N ASN A 86 30.34 -13.82 -6.91
CA ASN A 86 29.84 -15.00 -7.60
C ASN A 86 29.46 -14.66 -9.05
N LYS A 87 30.28 -15.13 -9.99
CA LYS A 87 30.14 -14.88 -11.43
C LYS A 87 28.79 -15.37 -11.99
N SER A 88 28.25 -16.47 -11.47
CA SER A 88 26.96 -17.03 -11.88
C SER A 88 25.76 -16.12 -11.62
N LYS A 89 25.88 -15.17 -10.69
CA LYS A 89 24.80 -14.21 -10.37
C LYS A 89 24.83 -12.96 -11.24
N LEU A 90 25.87 -12.78 -12.07
CA LEU A 90 26.02 -11.64 -12.97
C LEU A 90 25.37 -11.96 -14.32
N VAL A 91 24.04 -12.02 -14.30
CA VAL A 91 23.25 -12.26 -15.51
C VAL A 91 23.07 -10.96 -16.26
N ILE A 92 22.81 -11.04 -17.57
CA ILE A 92 22.45 -9.91 -18.41
C ILE A 92 21.29 -9.14 -17.76
N GLY A 93 21.43 -7.82 -17.67
CA GLY A 93 20.45 -6.93 -17.04
C GLY A 93 20.70 -6.68 -15.54
N THR A 94 21.62 -7.41 -14.91
CA THR A 94 21.92 -7.22 -13.48
C THR A 94 22.58 -5.87 -13.23
N ARG A 95 22.11 -5.15 -12.21
CA ARG A 95 22.69 -3.89 -11.76
C ARG A 95 23.91 -4.16 -10.88
N VAL A 96 24.99 -3.43 -11.13
CA VAL A 96 26.27 -3.59 -10.45
C VAL A 96 26.86 -2.24 -10.07
N SER A 97 27.64 -2.22 -8.99
CA SER A 97 28.47 -1.08 -8.65
C SER A 97 29.87 -1.27 -9.23
N LEU A 98 30.37 -0.21 -9.84
CA LEU A 98 31.69 -0.09 -10.40
C LEU A 98 32.53 0.84 -9.52
N ASP A 99 33.79 0.49 -9.35
CA ASP A 99 34.75 1.41 -8.75
C ASP A 99 34.95 2.64 -9.64
N MET A 100 35.07 3.83 -9.03
CA MET A 100 35.09 5.09 -9.78
C MET A 100 36.41 5.30 -10.53
N THR A 101 37.53 4.75 -10.03
CA THR A 101 38.86 4.90 -10.65
C THR A 101 39.20 3.75 -11.59
N THR A 102 38.97 2.51 -11.16
CA THR A 102 39.36 1.32 -11.93
C THR A 102 38.26 0.74 -12.81
N LEU A 103 37.02 1.23 -12.67
CA LEU A 103 35.84 0.68 -13.33
C LEU A 103 35.65 -0.82 -13.09
N THR A 104 36.15 -1.37 -11.98
CA THR A 104 35.99 -2.80 -11.66
C THR A 104 34.65 -3.07 -10.99
N VAL A 105 34.04 -4.22 -11.28
CA VAL A 105 32.77 -4.62 -10.63
C VAL A 105 33.04 -4.94 -9.16
N MET A 106 32.47 -4.14 -8.27
CA MET A 106 32.67 -4.20 -6.82
C MET A 106 31.59 -5.02 -6.11
N LYS A 107 30.32 -4.79 -6.44
CA LYS A 107 29.18 -5.48 -5.83
C LYS A 107 28.00 -5.57 -6.79
N ARG A 108 27.21 -6.63 -6.66
CA ARG A 108 25.87 -6.70 -7.27
C ARG A 108 24.90 -5.83 -6.47
N LEU A 109 24.15 -5.00 -7.16
CA LEU A 109 23.08 -4.19 -6.59
C LEU A 109 21.73 -4.89 -6.83
N PRO A 110 20.75 -4.71 -5.92
CA PRO A 110 19.37 -5.09 -6.21
C PRO A 110 18.81 -4.27 -7.37
N CYS A 111 17.72 -4.74 -7.97
CA CYS A 111 17.00 -3.99 -8.99
C CYS A 111 16.56 -2.63 -8.45
N GLU A 112 16.62 -1.60 -9.29
CA GLU A 112 16.03 -0.31 -8.95
C GLU A 112 14.52 -0.43 -8.96
N VAL A 113 13.89 0.38 -8.11
CA VAL A 113 12.45 0.57 -8.13
C VAL A 113 12.22 2.06 -8.14
N ASP A 114 11.49 2.55 -9.13
CA ASP A 114 11.13 3.96 -9.26
C ASP A 114 10.47 4.42 -7.95
N PRO A 115 10.77 5.63 -7.46
CA PRO A 115 10.22 6.14 -6.19
C PRO A 115 8.68 6.12 -6.17
N LEU A 116 8.04 6.29 -7.32
CA LEU A 116 6.60 6.18 -7.49
C LEU A 116 6.10 4.77 -7.16
N VAL A 117 6.76 3.74 -7.69
CA VAL A 117 6.44 2.34 -7.39
C VAL A 117 6.71 2.04 -5.91
N PHE A 118 7.80 2.57 -5.33
CA PHE A 118 8.08 2.45 -3.90
C PHE A 118 6.98 3.07 -3.00
N ASN A 119 6.36 4.16 -3.44
CA ASN A 119 5.23 4.75 -2.73
C ASN A 119 3.96 3.88 -2.82
N MET A 120 3.75 3.20 -3.94
CA MET A 120 2.61 2.27 -4.14
C MET A 120 2.66 1.05 -3.21
N ILE A 121 3.85 0.66 -2.76
CA ILE A 121 4.08 -0.52 -1.89
C ILE A 121 3.63 -0.26 -0.44
N SER A 122 3.38 0.98 -0.05
CA SER A 122 3.26 1.34 1.36
C SER A 122 1.95 2.03 1.74
N ASP A 123 0.97 1.20 2.11
CA ASP A 123 -0.07 1.52 3.10
C ASP A 123 -0.23 0.44 4.20
N ILE A 124 0.45 -0.71 4.08
CA ILE A 124 0.33 -1.85 5.02
C ILE A 124 1.61 -2.06 5.84
N ASP A 125 2.80 -1.98 5.24
CA ASP A 125 4.06 -2.35 5.93
C ASP A 125 4.83 -1.18 6.59
N LYS A 126 4.68 0.07 6.14
CA LYS A 126 5.40 1.21 6.76
C LYS A 126 4.79 1.67 8.09
N SER A 127 3.62 1.14 8.47
CA SER A 127 3.04 1.38 9.79
C SER A 127 3.14 0.12 10.65
N GLU A 128 4.31 -0.08 11.26
CA GLU A 128 4.38 -0.81 12.55
C GLU A 128 3.42 -0.21 13.60
N ASN A 129 2.88 0.99 13.36
CA ASN A 129 1.66 1.47 13.99
C ASN A 129 0.42 0.75 13.41
N SER A 130 0.09 -0.37 14.05
CA SER A 130 -1.15 -1.16 14.13
C SER A 130 -2.54 -0.46 14.06
N LYS A 131 -2.68 0.74 13.49
CA LYS A 131 -3.92 1.55 13.55
C LYS A 131 -4.91 1.32 12.41
N ASN A 132 -4.55 0.63 11.33
CA ASN A 132 -5.44 0.42 10.17
C ASN A 132 -5.47 -1.03 9.65
N LYS A 133 -5.37 -2.05 10.52
CA LYS A 133 -5.76 -3.41 10.13
C LYS A 133 -7.27 -3.46 10.00
N VAL A 134 -7.76 -3.42 8.76
CA VAL A 134 -9.19 -3.53 8.46
C VAL A 134 -9.52 -5.02 8.42
N ASN A 135 -10.31 -5.50 9.39
CA ASN A 135 -10.81 -6.86 9.39
C ASN A 135 -12.11 -6.96 8.59
N TYR A 136 -12.46 -8.16 8.12
CA TYR A 136 -13.73 -8.39 7.43
C TYR A 136 -14.95 -8.00 8.27
N ASN A 137 -14.84 -8.06 9.61
CA ASN A 137 -15.91 -7.66 10.53
C ASN A 137 -16.23 -6.16 10.47
N GLN A 138 -15.37 -5.34 9.86
CA GLN A 138 -15.62 -3.92 9.62
C GLN A 138 -16.38 -3.66 8.30
N ILE A 139 -16.68 -4.71 7.53
CA ILE A 139 -17.45 -4.64 6.28
C ILE A 139 -18.82 -5.27 6.52
N GLY A 140 -19.89 -4.49 6.37
CA GLY A 140 -21.26 -4.98 6.47
C GLY A 140 -21.85 -5.31 5.10
N GLY A 141 -22.72 -6.32 5.04
CA GLY A 141 -23.60 -6.56 3.89
C GLY A 141 -23.00 -7.09 2.60
N LEU A 142 -21.69 -7.38 2.56
CA LEU A 142 -20.96 -7.85 1.36
C LEU A 142 -20.43 -9.29 1.51
N SER A 143 -21.14 -10.14 2.24
CA SER A 143 -20.70 -11.50 2.57
C SER A 143 -20.44 -12.37 1.33
N GLU A 144 -21.31 -12.28 0.32
CA GLU A 144 -21.16 -13.02 -0.93
C GLU A 144 -19.96 -12.55 -1.74
N GLN A 145 -19.79 -11.22 -1.90
CA GLN A 145 -18.69 -10.62 -2.64
C GLN A 145 -17.34 -10.94 -1.98
N ILE A 146 -17.29 -10.89 -0.64
CA ILE A 146 -16.10 -11.29 0.13
C ILE A 146 -15.78 -12.76 -0.13
N ARG A 147 -16.77 -13.66 -0.11
CA ARG A 147 -16.57 -15.09 -0.39
C ARG A 147 -16.00 -15.31 -1.79
N GLN A 148 -16.61 -14.71 -2.82
CA GLN A 148 -16.13 -14.82 -4.20
C GLN A 148 -14.69 -14.32 -4.34
N MET A 149 -14.34 -13.23 -3.66
CA MET A 149 -12.99 -12.69 -3.72
C MET A 149 -11.97 -13.57 -2.98
N ARG A 150 -12.33 -14.18 -1.84
CA ARG A 150 -11.47 -15.14 -1.13
C ARG A 150 -11.20 -16.39 -1.96
N GLU A 151 -12.21 -16.92 -2.64
CA GLU A 151 -12.04 -18.08 -3.53
C GLU A 151 -11.05 -17.80 -4.68
N VAL A 152 -10.94 -16.55 -5.12
CA VAL A 152 -10.11 -16.15 -6.27
C VAL A 152 -8.72 -15.69 -5.87
N VAL A 153 -8.59 -15.00 -4.74
CA VAL A 153 -7.32 -14.38 -4.32
C VAL A 153 -6.65 -15.21 -3.22
N GLU A 154 -7.37 -15.55 -2.16
CA GLU A 154 -6.82 -16.21 -0.98
C GLU A 154 -6.55 -17.71 -1.23
N LEU A 155 -7.51 -18.41 -1.85
CA LEU A 155 -7.40 -19.85 -2.09
C LEU A 155 -6.19 -20.25 -2.97
N PRO A 156 -5.87 -19.55 -4.08
CA PRO A 156 -4.70 -19.90 -4.89
C PRO A 156 -3.37 -19.59 -4.21
N ILE A 157 -3.32 -18.58 -3.34
CA ILE A 157 -2.11 -18.20 -2.62
C ILE A 157 -1.81 -19.21 -1.50
N LEU A 158 -2.84 -19.60 -0.75
CA LEU A 158 -2.68 -20.55 0.36
C LEU A 158 -2.48 -21.99 -0.12
N ASN A 159 -3.28 -22.45 -1.09
CA ASN A 159 -3.33 -23.87 -1.49
C ASN A 159 -3.30 -24.05 -3.02
N PRO A 160 -2.15 -23.79 -3.68
CA PRO A 160 -2.03 -23.96 -5.13
C PRO A 160 -2.17 -25.42 -5.59
N PHE A 161 -1.93 -26.39 -4.72
CA PHE A 161 -2.05 -27.83 -5.04
C PHE A 161 -3.48 -28.25 -5.40
N LEU A 162 -4.50 -27.59 -4.86
CA LEU A 162 -5.91 -27.91 -5.18
C LEU A 162 -6.19 -27.66 -6.67
N PHE A 163 -5.70 -26.54 -7.21
CA PHE A 163 -5.84 -26.20 -8.63
C PHE A 163 -5.07 -27.17 -9.53
N LYS A 164 -3.84 -27.55 -9.11
CA LYS A 164 -3.02 -28.54 -9.85
C LYS A 164 -3.68 -29.93 -9.89
N ARG A 165 -4.30 -30.38 -8.80
CA ARG A 165 -5.00 -31.67 -8.74
C ARG A 165 -6.22 -31.72 -9.63
N VAL A 166 -6.97 -30.62 -9.71
CA VAL A 166 -8.16 -30.51 -10.56
C VAL A 166 -7.76 -30.26 -12.03
N GLY A 167 -6.54 -29.77 -12.29
CA GLY A 167 -6.05 -29.49 -13.64
C GLY A 167 -6.56 -28.18 -14.22
N ILE A 168 -7.04 -27.26 -13.37
CA ILE A 168 -7.55 -25.95 -13.77
C ILE A 168 -6.49 -24.87 -13.56
N LYS A 169 -6.47 -23.87 -14.43
CA LYS A 169 -5.62 -22.68 -14.25
C LYS A 169 -6.18 -21.82 -13.13
N THR A 170 -5.30 -21.23 -12.33
CA THR A 170 -5.73 -20.28 -11.29
C THR A 170 -6.25 -19.01 -11.94
N PRO A 171 -7.35 -18.43 -11.45
CA PRO A 171 -7.80 -17.12 -11.93
C PRO A 171 -6.72 -16.06 -11.69
N LYS A 172 -6.54 -15.16 -12.66
CA LYS A 172 -5.48 -14.13 -12.65
C LYS A 172 -5.94 -12.83 -12.02
N GLY A 173 -7.16 -12.40 -12.33
CA GLY A 173 -7.65 -11.06 -12.00
C GLY A 173 -9.12 -11.00 -11.60
N VAL A 174 -9.42 -10.03 -10.74
CA VAL A 174 -10.78 -9.68 -10.29
C VAL A 174 -11.08 -8.24 -10.67
N LEU A 175 -12.26 -8.01 -11.24
CA LEU A 175 -12.82 -6.67 -11.46
C LEU A 175 -13.93 -6.41 -10.45
N LEU A 176 -13.76 -5.37 -9.64
CA LEU A 176 -14.76 -4.82 -8.74
C LEU A 176 -15.45 -3.64 -9.44
N TYR A 177 -16.76 -3.73 -9.65
CA TYR A 177 -17.53 -2.64 -10.24
C TYR A 177 -18.80 -2.35 -9.46
N GLY A 178 -19.36 -1.15 -9.62
CA GLY A 178 -20.55 -0.70 -8.89
C GLY A 178 -20.59 0.81 -8.65
N PRO A 179 -21.51 1.30 -7.80
CA PRO A 179 -21.56 2.70 -7.40
C PRO A 179 -20.31 3.13 -6.60
N PRO A 180 -19.85 4.39 -6.70
CA PRO A 180 -18.93 4.97 -5.73
C PRO A 180 -19.53 4.94 -4.32
N GLY A 181 -18.66 4.90 -3.31
CA GLY A 181 -19.08 4.90 -1.90
C GLY A 181 -19.61 3.55 -1.38
N THR A 182 -19.55 2.48 -2.17
CA THR A 182 -19.93 1.11 -1.75
C THR A 182 -18.79 0.31 -1.10
N GLY A 183 -17.59 0.90 -1.00
CA GLY A 183 -16.49 0.31 -0.24
C GLY A 183 -15.57 -0.64 -1.02
N LYS A 184 -15.47 -0.52 -2.34
CA LYS A 184 -14.56 -1.35 -3.19
C LYS A 184 -13.11 -1.31 -2.71
N THR A 185 -12.58 -0.11 -2.47
CA THR A 185 -11.22 0.11 -1.96
C THR A 185 -11.06 -0.45 -0.54
N LEU A 186 -12.11 -0.36 0.30
CA LEU A 186 -12.11 -0.88 1.66
C LEU A 186 -12.05 -2.42 1.64
N LEU A 187 -12.82 -3.06 0.76
CA LEU A 187 -12.85 -4.50 0.57
C LEU A 187 -11.49 -5.04 0.11
N ALA A 188 -10.83 -4.40 -0.84
CA ALA A 188 -9.47 -4.77 -1.24
C ALA A 188 -8.44 -4.60 -0.12
N ARG A 189 -8.54 -3.51 0.66
CA ARG A 189 -7.66 -3.27 1.82
C ARG A 189 -7.85 -4.31 2.92
N ALA A 190 -9.09 -4.73 3.17
CA ALA A 190 -9.39 -5.77 4.13
C ALA A 190 -8.82 -7.12 3.70
N MET A 191 -8.95 -7.49 2.42
CA MET A 191 -8.36 -8.72 1.88
C MET A 191 -6.84 -8.75 2.08
N ALA A 192 -6.15 -7.67 1.72
CA ALA A 192 -4.71 -7.55 1.87
C ALA A 192 -4.25 -7.70 3.34
N SER A 193 -5.01 -7.11 4.27
CA SER A 193 -4.71 -7.19 5.70
C SER A 193 -4.84 -8.60 6.29
N ASN A 194 -5.64 -9.48 5.67
CA ASN A 194 -5.86 -10.85 6.16
C ASN A 194 -4.88 -11.86 5.58
N ILE A 195 -4.39 -11.65 4.35
CA ILE A 195 -3.50 -12.59 3.65
C ILE A 195 -2.02 -12.41 4.05
N ASN A 196 -1.66 -11.30 4.71
CA ASN A 196 -0.27 -10.96 5.08
C ASN A 196 0.71 -11.09 3.89
N CYS A 197 0.29 -10.63 2.72
CA CYS A 197 1.12 -10.60 1.51
C CYS A 197 1.45 -9.16 1.12
N ASN A 198 2.46 -8.99 0.25
CA ASN A 198 2.81 -7.68 -0.28
C ASN A 198 1.60 -7.10 -1.04
N PHE A 199 1.23 -5.87 -0.68
CA PHE A 199 0.07 -5.19 -1.26
C PHE A 199 0.52 -3.89 -1.91
N MET A 200 0.31 -3.78 -3.21
CA MET A 200 0.59 -2.59 -3.98
C MET A 200 -0.72 -1.87 -4.29
N ARG A 201 -0.92 -0.69 -3.69
CA ARG A 201 -2.08 0.16 -3.98
C ARG A 201 -1.70 1.20 -5.01
N ILE A 202 -2.48 1.24 -6.08
CA ILE A 202 -2.19 2.08 -7.24
C ILE A 202 -3.46 2.82 -7.61
N VAL A 203 -3.35 4.14 -7.65
CA VAL A 203 -4.38 4.99 -8.25
C VAL A 203 -3.96 5.22 -9.69
N VAL A 204 -4.76 4.73 -10.62
CA VAL A 204 -4.39 4.69 -12.04
C VAL A 204 -4.21 6.10 -12.62
N SER A 205 -5.00 7.08 -12.17
CA SER A 205 -4.86 8.49 -12.53
C SER A 205 -3.49 9.09 -12.15
N ALA A 206 -2.81 8.54 -11.14
CA ALA A 206 -1.49 9.01 -10.70
C ALA A 206 -0.32 8.47 -11.55
N ILE A 207 -0.55 7.46 -12.40
CA ILE A 207 0.49 6.89 -13.28
C ILE A 207 0.56 7.64 -14.62
N VAL A 208 -0.52 8.32 -15.01
CA VAL A 208 -0.60 8.98 -16.32
C VAL A 208 0.23 10.25 -16.31
N ASP A 209 1.40 10.18 -16.93
CA ASP A 209 2.35 11.28 -17.05
C ASP A 209 2.35 11.90 -18.45
N LYS A 210 2.77 13.16 -18.56
CA LYS A 210 2.86 13.88 -19.85
C LYS A 210 4.02 13.41 -20.75
N TYR A 211 4.97 12.68 -20.18
CA TYR A 211 6.17 12.22 -20.86
C TYR A 211 5.88 10.91 -21.60
N ILE A 212 6.10 10.91 -22.92
CA ILE A 212 5.82 9.78 -23.79
C ILE A 212 6.62 8.55 -23.36
N GLY A 213 5.91 7.47 -23.07
CA GLY A 213 6.46 6.16 -22.70
C GLY A 213 6.85 5.99 -21.24
N GLU A 214 6.76 7.05 -20.42
CA GLU A 214 7.12 6.99 -19.00
C GLU A 214 6.11 6.17 -18.20
N SER A 215 4.83 6.45 -18.40
CA SER A 215 3.71 5.73 -17.81
C SER A 215 3.78 4.21 -18.11
N ALA A 216 4.21 3.83 -19.33
CA ALA A 216 4.40 2.44 -19.71
C ALA A 216 5.66 1.80 -19.08
N ARG A 217 6.69 2.60 -18.74
CA ARG A 217 7.85 2.13 -17.97
C ARG A 217 7.44 1.80 -16.54
N ILE A 218 6.66 2.68 -15.90
CA ILE A 218 6.16 2.49 -14.54
C ILE A 218 5.34 1.19 -14.42
N ILE A 219 4.45 0.90 -15.37
CA ILE A 219 3.66 -0.34 -15.38
C ILE A 219 4.57 -1.58 -15.47
N ARG A 220 5.58 -1.56 -16.36
CA ARG A 220 6.57 -2.63 -16.49
C ARG A 220 7.33 -2.88 -15.19
N GLU A 221 7.78 -1.80 -14.57
CA GLU A 221 8.57 -1.86 -13.34
C GLU A 221 7.74 -2.34 -12.15
N MET A 222 6.49 -1.89 -12.04
CA MET A 222 5.51 -2.38 -11.07
C MET A 222 5.30 -3.90 -11.18
N PHE A 223 5.10 -4.44 -12.40
CA PHE A 223 4.96 -5.88 -12.58
C PHE A 223 6.25 -6.64 -12.28
N THR A 224 7.40 -6.07 -12.63
CA THR A 224 8.71 -6.67 -12.31
C THR A 224 8.91 -6.74 -10.81
N TYR A 225 8.61 -5.65 -10.10
CA TYR A 225 8.66 -5.60 -8.64
C TYR A 225 7.73 -6.64 -7.99
N ALA A 226 6.48 -6.73 -8.46
CA ALA A 226 5.51 -7.69 -7.95
C ALA A 226 5.94 -9.14 -8.19
N LYS A 227 6.62 -9.43 -9.31
CA LYS A 227 7.21 -10.75 -9.60
C LYS A 227 8.39 -11.08 -8.69
N GLU A 228 9.24 -10.11 -8.35
CA GLU A 228 10.35 -10.32 -7.42
C GLU A 228 9.88 -10.54 -5.98
N HIS A 229 8.74 -9.95 -5.60
CA HIS A 229 8.19 -9.99 -4.24
C HIS A 229 6.93 -10.88 -4.12
N GLN A 230 6.91 -12.03 -4.79
CA GLN A 230 5.79 -12.97 -4.68
C GLN A 230 5.73 -13.65 -3.30
N PRO A 231 4.54 -13.84 -2.70
CA PRO A 231 3.19 -13.53 -3.20
C PRO A 231 2.83 -12.04 -3.07
N CYS A 232 2.25 -11.45 -4.13
CA CYS A 232 1.91 -10.03 -4.18
C CYS A 232 0.51 -9.79 -4.77
N ILE A 233 -0.21 -8.81 -4.22
CA ILE A 233 -1.50 -8.34 -4.71
C ILE A 233 -1.35 -6.92 -5.24
N ILE A 234 -1.72 -6.71 -6.51
CA ILE A 234 -1.76 -5.39 -7.14
C ILE A 234 -3.22 -4.91 -7.16
N PHE A 235 -3.51 -3.84 -6.44
CA PHE A 235 -4.81 -3.18 -6.47
C PHE A 235 -4.75 -1.90 -7.30
N MET A 236 -5.51 -1.86 -8.40
CA MET A 236 -5.65 -0.71 -9.29
C MET A 236 -7.03 -0.08 -9.09
N ASP A 237 -7.05 1.11 -8.52
CA ASP A 237 -8.27 1.92 -8.38
C ASP A 237 -8.44 2.86 -9.58
N GLU A 238 -9.69 3.19 -9.92
CA GLU A 238 -10.05 4.07 -11.03
C GLU A 238 -9.46 3.63 -12.38
N ILE A 239 -9.57 2.32 -12.70
CA ILE A 239 -9.04 1.77 -13.96
C ILE A 239 -9.68 2.39 -15.21
N ASP A 240 -10.85 3.02 -15.07
CA ASP A 240 -11.50 3.81 -16.12
C ASP A 240 -10.66 5.00 -16.62
N ALA A 241 -9.70 5.49 -15.82
CA ALA A 241 -8.80 6.55 -16.25
C ALA A 241 -7.87 6.17 -17.41
N ILE A 242 -7.45 4.89 -17.50
CA ILE A 242 -6.67 4.37 -18.65
C ILE A 242 -7.43 3.36 -19.50
N GLY A 243 -8.52 2.82 -18.97
CA GLY A 243 -9.29 1.74 -19.58
C GLY A 243 -10.27 2.21 -20.65
N GLY A 244 -10.28 3.49 -21.03
CA GLY A 244 -11.24 4.04 -21.99
C GLY A 244 -11.26 3.32 -23.34
N ARG A 245 -12.45 3.22 -23.94
CA ARG A 245 -12.62 2.68 -25.30
C ARG A 245 -11.75 3.44 -26.32
N ARG A 246 -11.29 2.69 -27.32
CA ARG A 246 -10.44 3.22 -28.40
C ARG A 246 -11.26 4.17 -29.28
N PHE A 247 -10.94 5.45 -29.25
CA PHE A 247 -11.42 6.41 -30.25
C PHE A 247 -10.42 6.46 -31.41
N SER A 248 -10.88 6.25 -32.65
CA SER A 248 -10.02 6.30 -33.84
C SER A 248 -9.53 7.71 -34.18
N GLN A 249 -10.20 8.74 -33.64
CA GLN A 249 -9.81 10.14 -33.72
C GLN A 249 -9.42 10.66 -32.34
N GLY A 250 -8.30 10.18 -31.82
CA GLY A 250 -7.75 10.61 -30.53
C GLY A 250 -6.62 11.63 -30.67
N THR A 251 -6.52 12.53 -29.70
CA THR A 251 -5.38 13.45 -29.54
C THR A 251 -4.10 12.67 -29.20
N SER A 252 -2.94 13.33 -29.24
CA SER A 252 -1.67 12.69 -28.83
C SER A 252 -1.70 12.17 -27.39
N ALA A 253 -2.48 12.79 -26.50
CA ALA A 253 -2.64 12.34 -25.11
C ALA A 253 -3.41 11.01 -25.03
N ASP A 254 -4.47 10.84 -25.81
CA ASP A 254 -5.25 9.60 -25.84
C ASP A 254 -4.41 8.43 -26.35
N ARG A 255 -3.51 8.68 -27.31
CA ARG A 255 -2.59 7.66 -27.82
C ARG A 255 -1.59 7.19 -26.76
N GLU A 256 -1.15 8.09 -25.89
CA GLU A 256 -0.26 7.72 -24.77
C GLU A 256 -1.00 6.84 -23.75
N ILE A 257 -2.23 7.21 -23.38
CA ILE A 257 -3.09 6.41 -22.51
C ILE A 257 -3.39 5.03 -23.12
N GLN A 258 -3.64 4.97 -24.43
CA GLN A 258 -3.83 3.69 -25.11
C GLN A 258 -2.55 2.84 -25.07
N ARG A 259 -1.37 3.44 -25.22
CA ARG A 259 -0.09 2.74 -25.14
C ARG A 259 0.14 2.16 -23.74
N THR A 260 -0.19 2.88 -22.68
CA THR A 260 -0.08 2.37 -21.31
C THR A 260 -1.05 1.23 -21.05
N LEU A 261 -2.29 1.35 -21.56
CA LEU A 261 -3.27 0.27 -21.52
C LEU A 261 -2.76 -0.98 -22.26
N MET A 262 -2.22 -0.84 -23.47
CA MET A 262 -1.66 -1.99 -24.20
C MET A 262 -0.54 -2.67 -23.43
N GLU A 263 0.32 -1.89 -22.75
CA GLU A 263 1.39 -2.45 -21.93
C GLU A 263 0.84 -3.23 -20.73
N LEU A 264 -0.18 -2.69 -20.06
CA LEU A 264 -0.90 -3.40 -19.00
C LEU A 264 -1.50 -4.72 -19.52
N LEU A 265 -2.18 -4.68 -20.67
CA LEU A 265 -2.78 -5.87 -21.29
C LEU A 265 -1.73 -6.92 -21.66
N ASN A 266 -0.57 -6.51 -22.18
CA ASN A 266 0.54 -7.40 -22.50
C ASN A 266 1.08 -8.10 -21.24
N HIS A 267 1.11 -7.43 -20.10
CA HIS A 267 1.54 -8.08 -18.85
C HIS A 267 0.49 -9.02 -18.25
N LEU A 268 -0.80 -8.83 -18.53
CA LEU A 268 -1.88 -9.73 -18.08
C LEU A 268 -1.92 -11.03 -18.89
N ASP A 269 -1.78 -10.91 -20.21
CA ASP A 269 -1.91 -12.00 -21.18
C ASP A 269 -0.59 -12.61 -21.63
N GLY A 270 0.52 -11.96 -21.33
CA GLY A 270 1.82 -12.23 -21.93
C GLY A 270 2.27 -13.69 -21.80
N PHE A 271 3.28 -14.01 -22.61
CA PHE A 271 3.91 -15.32 -22.63
C PHE A 271 4.50 -15.75 -21.28
N GLU A 272 4.81 -14.79 -20.41
CA GLU A 272 5.27 -15.06 -19.05
C GLU A 272 4.09 -15.19 -18.09
N GLU A 273 3.94 -16.35 -17.45
CA GLU A 273 2.95 -16.53 -16.40
C GLU A 273 3.24 -15.60 -15.21
N LEU A 274 2.19 -14.96 -14.68
CA LEU A 274 2.30 -14.00 -13.57
C LEU A 274 2.65 -14.68 -12.22
N GLY A 275 2.74 -16.02 -12.18
CA GLY A 275 3.04 -16.78 -10.97
C GLY A 275 2.03 -16.49 -9.85
N ASN A 276 2.55 -16.18 -8.65
CA ASN A 276 1.76 -15.87 -7.46
C ASN A 276 1.41 -14.37 -7.32
N VAL A 277 1.29 -13.65 -8.44
CA VAL A 277 0.80 -12.26 -8.46
C VAL A 277 -0.69 -12.25 -8.80
N LYS A 278 -1.49 -11.57 -7.99
CA LYS A 278 -2.95 -11.40 -8.21
C LYS A 278 -3.28 -9.94 -8.42
N ILE A 279 -4.24 -9.69 -9.31
CA ILE A 279 -4.61 -8.32 -9.70
C ILE A 279 -6.07 -8.08 -9.37
N ILE A 280 -6.33 -6.96 -8.72
CA ILE A 280 -7.67 -6.51 -8.40
C ILE A 280 -7.82 -5.13 -9.02
N MET A 281 -8.80 -4.97 -9.91
CA MET A 281 -9.13 -3.70 -10.52
C MET A 281 -10.46 -3.20 -9.97
N ALA A 282 -10.57 -1.90 -9.71
CA ALA A 282 -11.82 -1.26 -9.31
C ALA A 282 -12.21 -0.18 -10.31
N THR A 283 -13.48 -0.17 -10.72
CA THR A 283 -14.05 0.87 -11.59
C THR A 283 -15.44 1.27 -11.11
N ASN A 284 -15.80 2.54 -11.25
CA ASN A 284 -17.18 3.00 -11.06
C ASN A 284 -18.00 2.93 -12.35
N ARG A 285 -17.32 2.91 -13.51
CA ARG A 285 -17.93 3.03 -14.83
C ARG A 285 -17.46 1.91 -15.75
N PRO A 286 -18.07 0.73 -15.65
CA PRO A 286 -17.65 -0.39 -16.47
C PRO A 286 -18.03 -0.26 -17.96
N ASP A 287 -18.97 0.63 -18.28
CA ASP A 287 -19.41 0.99 -19.64
C ASP A 287 -18.26 1.53 -20.50
N VAL A 288 -17.40 2.34 -19.88
CA VAL A 288 -16.29 3.05 -20.53
C VAL A 288 -15.09 2.13 -20.81
N LEU A 289 -15.04 0.97 -20.15
CA LEU A 289 -13.88 0.07 -20.25
C LEU A 289 -13.75 -0.58 -21.64
N ASP A 290 -12.51 -0.74 -22.10
CA ASP A 290 -12.17 -1.46 -23.33
C ASP A 290 -12.58 -2.94 -23.16
N PRO A 291 -13.40 -3.49 -24.07
CA PRO A 291 -13.76 -4.93 -24.09
C PRO A 291 -12.54 -5.85 -24.05
N ALA A 292 -11.38 -5.39 -24.53
CA ALA A 292 -10.13 -6.12 -24.45
C ALA A 292 -9.71 -6.39 -23.00
N LEU A 293 -9.94 -5.48 -22.06
CA LEU A 293 -9.63 -5.69 -20.63
C LEU A 293 -10.60 -6.69 -20.00
N ILE A 294 -11.88 -6.61 -20.37
CA ILE A 294 -13.01 -7.39 -19.82
C ILE A 294 -13.02 -8.85 -20.31
N ARG A 295 -12.20 -9.17 -21.32
CA ARG A 295 -12.13 -10.50 -21.93
C ARG A 295 -11.71 -11.57 -20.89
N PRO A 296 -12.40 -12.74 -20.86
CA PRO A 296 -11.99 -13.88 -20.04
C PRO A 296 -10.54 -14.30 -20.34
N GLY A 297 -9.76 -14.61 -19.30
CA GLY A 297 -8.32 -14.85 -19.37
C GLY A 297 -7.45 -13.73 -18.80
N ARG A 298 -7.98 -12.49 -18.76
CA ARG A 298 -7.36 -11.31 -18.11
C ARG A 298 -8.05 -11.02 -16.78
N LEU A 299 -9.35 -10.72 -16.88
CA LEU A 299 -10.25 -10.48 -15.76
C LEU A 299 -11.26 -11.63 -15.73
N ASP A 300 -10.94 -12.67 -14.97
CA ASP A 300 -11.71 -13.90 -14.93
C ASP A 300 -12.99 -13.76 -14.11
N ARG A 301 -12.97 -12.88 -13.11
CA ARG A 301 -14.10 -12.66 -12.21
C ARG A 301 -14.50 -11.20 -12.19
N LYS A 302 -15.79 -10.96 -12.41
CA LYS A 302 -16.42 -9.65 -12.34
C LYS A 302 -17.38 -9.69 -11.16
N ILE A 303 -17.08 -8.91 -10.13
CA ILE A 303 -17.84 -8.85 -8.89
C ILE A 303 -18.56 -7.51 -8.87
N GLU A 304 -19.88 -7.56 -8.95
CA GLU A 304 -20.74 -6.41 -8.73
C GLU A 304 -20.85 -6.14 -7.24
N ILE A 305 -20.60 -4.90 -6.84
CA ILE A 305 -20.86 -4.41 -5.50
C ILE A 305 -22.11 -3.53 -5.60
N PRO A 306 -23.29 -4.09 -5.28
CA PRO A 306 -24.55 -3.35 -5.36
C PRO A 306 -24.67 -2.32 -4.23
N LEU A 307 -25.71 -1.48 -4.32
CA LEU A 307 -26.13 -0.68 -3.17
C LEU A 307 -26.54 -1.59 -2.00
N PRO A 308 -26.31 -1.16 -0.75
CA PRO A 308 -26.62 -1.98 0.41
C PRO A 308 -28.13 -2.18 0.58
N ASN A 309 -28.53 -3.44 0.76
CA ASN A 309 -29.89 -3.85 1.16
C ASN A 309 -30.22 -3.37 2.58
N GLU A 310 -31.49 -3.45 3.01
CA GLU A 310 -31.92 -3.03 4.35
C GLU A 310 -31.08 -3.67 5.48
N THR A 311 -30.85 -4.98 5.40
CA THR A 311 -30.02 -5.72 6.36
C THR A 311 -28.57 -5.23 6.36
N ALA A 312 -28.00 -5.03 5.17
CA ALA A 312 -26.66 -4.49 4.98
C ALA A 312 -26.52 -3.08 5.57
N ARG A 313 -27.51 -2.21 5.36
CA ARG A 313 -27.52 -0.85 5.91
C ARG A 313 -27.52 -0.87 7.44
N ILE A 314 -28.32 -1.74 8.05
CA ILE A 314 -28.34 -1.93 9.52
C ILE A 314 -26.97 -2.37 10.02
N GLU A 315 -26.34 -3.34 9.36
CA GLU A 315 -24.98 -3.81 9.73
C GLU A 315 -23.95 -2.69 9.64
N ILE A 316 -23.95 -1.92 8.54
CA ILE A 316 -23.03 -0.80 8.33
C ILE A 316 -23.22 0.28 9.40
N LEU A 317 -24.46 0.64 9.71
CA LEU A 317 -24.78 1.59 10.78
C LEU A 317 -24.29 1.09 12.14
N LYS A 318 -24.50 -0.19 12.47
CA LYS A 318 -24.01 -0.80 13.71
C LYS A 318 -22.48 -0.76 13.80
N ILE A 319 -21.78 -1.10 12.72
CA ILE A 319 -20.30 -1.08 12.67
C ILE A 319 -19.75 0.33 12.93
N HIS A 320 -20.33 1.35 12.29
CA HIS A 320 -19.89 2.73 12.48
C HIS A 320 -20.32 3.31 13.83
N ALA A 321 -21.50 2.94 14.33
CA ALA A 321 -22.02 3.38 15.62
C ALA A 321 -21.25 2.77 16.81
N ASN A 322 -20.66 1.59 16.68
CA ASN A 322 -19.86 0.96 17.73
C ASN A 322 -18.65 1.79 18.20
N LYS A 323 -18.19 2.76 17.38
CA LYS A 323 -17.09 3.66 17.74
C LYS A 323 -17.53 4.85 18.59
N MET A 324 -18.83 5.11 18.68
CA MET A 324 -19.40 6.29 19.35
C MET A 324 -19.97 5.94 20.72
N THR A 325 -19.85 6.87 21.65
CA THR A 325 -20.53 6.78 22.95
C THR A 325 -22.02 7.05 22.74
N LYS A 326 -22.85 6.04 23.01
CA LYS A 326 -24.30 6.08 22.84
C LYS A 326 -25.00 5.94 24.18
N LEU A 327 -26.11 6.66 24.36
CA LEU A 327 -26.98 6.54 25.52
C LEU A 327 -28.34 5.98 25.08
N GLY A 328 -28.70 4.82 25.64
CA GLY A 328 -29.92 4.09 25.27
C GLY A 328 -29.76 3.14 24.08
N ASP A 329 -30.81 2.39 23.79
CA ASP A 329 -30.89 1.51 22.63
C ASP A 329 -31.41 2.30 21.42
N ILE A 330 -30.57 2.41 20.40
CA ILE A 330 -30.91 3.08 19.13
C ILE A 330 -31.58 2.04 18.24
N ASP A 331 -32.81 2.33 17.80
CA ASP A 331 -33.47 1.51 16.79
C ASP A 331 -32.88 1.78 15.40
N TYR A 332 -31.99 0.91 14.95
CA TYR A 332 -31.38 1.03 13.63
C TYR A 332 -32.33 0.66 12.48
N GLU A 333 -33.44 -0.04 12.74
CA GLU A 333 -34.37 -0.46 11.69
C GLU A 333 -35.17 0.72 11.17
N SER A 334 -35.71 1.55 12.06
CA SER A 334 -36.42 2.78 11.73
C SER A 334 -35.51 3.80 11.02
N VAL A 335 -34.26 3.97 11.48
CA VAL A 335 -33.26 4.80 10.79
C VAL A 335 -32.97 4.27 9.39
N CYS A 336 -32.87 2.94 9.22
CA CYS A 336 -32.62 2.30 7.93
C CYS A 336 -33.73 2.56 6.90
N ARG A 337 -35.00 2.62 7.35
CA ARG A 337 -36.15 2.95 6.48
C ARG A 337 -36.07 4.36 5.92
N LEU A 338 -35.46 5.30 6.63
CA LEU A 338 -35.26 6.69 6.16
C LEU A 338 -34.06 6.83 5.22
N CYS A 339 -33.13 5.88 5.25
CA CYS A 339 -31.88 5.86 4.49
C CYS A 339 -32.00 5.03 3.20
N GLU A 340 -33.14 5.09 2.52
CA GLU A 340 -33.34 4.33 1.29
C GLU A 340 -32.40 4.81 0.17
N GLY A 341 -31.74 3.87 -0.51
CA GLY A 341 -30.77 4.15 -1.57
C GLY A 341 -29.44 4.73 -1.09
N PHE A 342 -29.15 4.76 0.22
CA PHE A 342 -27.88 5.26 0.75
C PHE A 342 -26.73 4.32 0.41
N ASN A 343 -25.57 4.88 0.05
CA ASN A 343 -24.34 4.09 -0.11
C ASN A 343 -23.65 3.92 1.27
N GLY A 344 -22.59 3.11 1.34
CA GLY A 344 -21.86 2.89 2.60
C GLY A 344 -21.20 4.15 3.16
N ALA A 345 -20.76 5.06 2.30
CA ALA A 345 -20.20 6.35 2.69
C ALA A 345 -21.26 7.30 3.28
N ASP A 346 -22.47 7.31 2.73
CA ASP A 346 -23.61 8.10 3.21
C ASP A 346 -24.01 7.63 4.61
N LEU A 347 -24.08 6.32 4.84
CA LEU A 347 -24.37 5.76 6.17
C LEU A 347 -23.28 6.10 7.19
N ARG A 348 -22.02 6.11 6.77
CA ARG A 348 -20.93 6.61 7.61
C ARG A 348 -21.11 8.10 7.93
N ASN A 349 -21.54 8.90 6.96
CA ASN A 349 -21.83 10.32 7.17
C ASN A 349 -23.02 10.52 8.13
N VAL A 350 -24.05 9.67 8.09
CA VAL A 350 -25.17 9.69 9.06
C VAL A 350 -24.65 9.56 10.49
N CYS A 351 -23.76 8.59 10.72
CA CYS A 351 -23.10 8.42 12.01
C CYS A 351 -22.30 9.67 12.43
N THR A 352 -21.53 10.26 11.51
CA THR A 352 -20.72 11.45 11.80
C THR A 352 -21.58 12.69 12.09
N GLU A 353 -22.66 12.89 11.34
CA GLU A 353 -23.61 14.00 11.57
C GLU A 353 -24.37 13.83 12.88
N ALA A 354 -24.76 12.60 13.24
CA ALA A 354 -25.37 12.32 14.55
C ALA A 354 -24.43 12.72 15.70
N GLY A 355 -23.14 12.39 15.60
CA GLY A 355 -22.11 12.86 16.53
C GLY A 355 -21.97 14.39 16.55
N MET A 356 -22.06 15.05 15.39
CA MET A 356 -22.00 16.51 15.30
C MET A 356 -23.19 17.20 15.97
N PHE A 357 -24.40 16.63 15.87
CA PHE A 357 -25.58 17.13 16.59
C PHE A 357 -25.43 17.01 18.11
N ALA A 358 -24.88 15.90 18.60
CA ALA A 358 -24.57 15.73 20.02
C ALA A 358 -23.56 16.79 20.50
N ILE A 359 -22.49 17.02 19.75
CA ILE A 359 -21.48 18.04 20.07
C ILE A 359 -22.09 19.45 20.07
N ARG A 360 -22.94 19.79 19.09
CA ARG A 360 -23.64 21.09 19.04
C ARG A 360 -24.56 21.31 20.25
N ALA A 361 -25.13 20.23 20.77
CA ALA A 361 -25.95 20.26 21.97
C ALA A 361 -25.12 20.18 23.28
N MET A 362 -23.78 20.26 23.19
CA MET A 362 -22.84 20.10 24.32
C MET A 362 -23.04 18.79 25.11
N ARG A 363 -23.34 17.70 24.40
CA ARG A 363 -23.48 16.35 24.96
C ARG A 363 -22.28 15.48 24.59
N ASP A 364 -21.82 14.66 25.53
CA ASP A 364 -20.73 13.68 25.33
C ASP A 364 -21.21 12.34 24.74
N TYR A 365 -22.51 12.20 24.48
CA TYR A 365 -23.15 10.99 23.98
C TYR A 365 -24.21 11.30 22.92
N VAL A 366 -24.42 10.35 22.02
CA VAL A 366 -25.43 10.41 20.95
C VAL A 366 -26.72 9.73 21.40
N ILE A 367 -27.86 10.32 21.04
CA ILE A 367 -29.22 9.77 21.27
C ILE A 367 -29.90 9.40 19.96
N GLU A 368 -30.99 8.64 20.03
CA GLU A 368 -31.76 8.19 18.86
C GLU A 368 -32.23 9.37 17.97
N GLU A 369 -32.69 10.48 18.58
CA GLU A 369 -33.11 11.67 17.83
C GLU A 369 -32.01 12.26 16.93
N ASP A 370 -30.75 12.18 17.36
CA ASP A 370 -29.62 12.73 16.59
C ASP A 370 -29.44 11.94 15.29
N PHE A 371 -29.64 10.62 15.33
CA PHE A 371 -29.61 9.75 14.14
C PHE A 371 -30.75 10.07 13.17
N TYR A 372 -31.97 10.32 13.68
CA TYR A 372 -33.09 10.73 12.83
C TYR A 372 -32.84 12.09 12.15
N LYS A 373 -32.32 13.08 12.90
CA LYS A 373 -31.99 14.41 12.36
C LYS A 373 -30.89 14.31 11.30
N ALA A 374 -29.86 13.49 11.56
CA ALA A 374 -28.78 13.21 10.62
C ALA A 374 -29.28 12.53 9.33
N ALA A 375 -30.11 11.48 9.45
CA ALA A 375 -30.66 10.78 8.30
C ALA A 375 -31.51 11.70 7.41
N ARG A 376 -32.36 12.56 7.99
CA ARG A 376 -33.16 13.54 7.23
C ARG A 376 -32.29 14.55 6.50
N LYS A 377 -31.30 15.13 7.19
CA LYS A 377 -30.37 16.10 6.60
C LYS A 377 -29.62 15.52 5.40
N ILE A 378 -29.12 14.30 5.51
CA ILE A 378 -28.39 13.63 4.41
C ILE A 378 -29.34 13.24 3.28
N ASN A 379 -30.57 12.83 3.59
CA ASN A 379 -31.57 12.51 2.57
C ASN A 379 -31.94 13.77 1.75
N GLU A 380 -32.09 14.93 2.40
CA GLU A 380 -32.32 16.21 1.70
C GLU A 380 -31.12 16.59 0.82
N ALA A 381 -29.89 16.46 1.32
CA ALA A 381 -28.68 16.70 0.54
C ALA A 381 -28.60 15.77 -0.68
N LYS A 382 -28.93 14.48 -0.50
CA LYS A 382 -28.91 13.49 -1.56
C LYS A 382 -29.99 13.70 -2.62
N LYS A 383 -31.13 14.29 -2.28
CA LYS A 383 -32.14 14.68 -3.27
C LYS A 383 -31.67 15.84 -4.16
N LEU A 384 -30.76 16.68 -3.67
CA LEU A 384 -30.14 17.76 -4.44
C LEU A 384 -29.02 17.25 -5.35
N GLU A 385 -28.33 16.18 -4.93
CA GLU A 385 -27.35 15.46 -5.76
C GLU A 385 -28.12 14.60 -6.80
N GLY A 386 -27.96 14.89 -8.09
CA GLY A 386 -28.72 14.23 -9.16
C GLY A 386 -28.68 12.69 -9.11
N LYS A 387 -29.69 12.03 -9.69
CA LYS A 387 -29.75 10.56 -9.79
C LYS A 387 -28.60 10.05 -10.68
N ILE A 388 -27.77 9.18 -10.14
CA ILE A 388 -26.77 8.44 -10.92
C ILE A 388 -27.46 7.18 -11.46
N GLU A 389 -27.72 7.12 -12.76
CA GLU A 389 -28.18 5.91 -13.43
C GLU A 389 -27.00 4.96 -13.64
N TYR A 390 -27.16 3.70 -13.23
CA TYR A 390 -26.17 2.64 -13.42
C TYR A 390 -26.69 1.65 -14.45
N GLU A 391 -25.92 1.45 -15.51
CA GLU A 391 -26.12 0.33 -16.43
C GLU A 391 -25.34 -0.90 -15.94
N LYS A 392 -26.00 -2.06 -15.99
CA LYS A 392 -25.36 -3.35 -15.72
C LYS A 392 -24.51 -3.78 -16.92
N ILE A 393 -23.39 -4.45 -16.64
CA ILE A 393 -22.48 -5.03 -17.64
C ILE A 393 -23.10 -6.25 -18.31
#